data_AF-A0A973L697-F1
#
_entry.id   AF-A0A973L697-F1
#
_cell.length_a   1.000
_cell.length_b   1.000
_cell.length_c   1.000
_cell.angle_alpha   90.00
_cell.angle_beta   90.00
_cell.angle_gamma   90.00
#
_symmetry.space_group_name_H-M   'P 1'
#
loop_
_entity.id
_entity.type
_entity.pdbx_description
1 polymer ?
#
loop_
_entity_poly.entity_id
_entity_poly.type
_entity_poly.pdbx_seq_one_letter_code
_entity_poly.pdbx_strand_id
1 'polypeptide(L)'
;MSDLTAEQTRQAILEQTRRLAEAAAAAGPGAVVPTTPGWTMTDLVEHVGQSQNWVAEIIERRITDPRQLPAEMAVLPSDSGEWQKWLAQSAQRVVSACSDDALNAPVFNAAGDERSGTWFWMSSMLNEAVVHGFDAAGAAGRPADVDPAVAAALISNHFTMLTSPTWEMQRPQS
;
A
#
# COMPACT_ATOMS: atom_id res chain seq x y z
N MET A 1 -15.21 -7.23 16.23
CA MET A 1 -15.32 -6.01 15.39
C MET A 1 -15.62 -6.51 13.99
N SER A 2 -16.49 -5.83 13.22
CA SER A 2 -16.72 -6.24 11.84
C SER A 2 -15.46 -5.99 11.03
N ASP A 3 -15.03 -6.97 10.24
CA ASP A 3 -13.95 -6.78 9.28
C ASP A 3 -14.39 -5.74 8.22
N LEU A 4 -13.43 -5.01 7.67
CA LEU A 4 -13.70 -4.08 6.58
C LEU A 4 -14.21 -4.85 5.36
N THR A 5 -15.24 -4.31 4.70
CA THR A 5 -15.63 -4.81 3.39
C THR A 5 -14.58 -4.46 2.34
N ALA A 6 -14.60 -5.15 1.19
CA ALA A 6 -13.71 -4.82 0.08
C ALA A 6 -13.92 -3.36 -0.37
N GLU A 7 -15.17 -2.90 -0.38
CA GLU A 7 -15.49 -1.52 -0.75
C GLU A 7 -14.93 -0.50 0.26
N GLN A 8 -15.11 -0.75 1.56
CA GLN A 8 -14.52 0.12 2.60
C GLN A 8 -12.99 0.17 2.49
N THR A 9 -12.35 -0.96 2.19
CA THR A 9 -10.90 -1.07 2.00
C THR A 9 -10.44 -0.26 0.78
N ARG A 10 -11.11 -0.41 -0.37
CA ARG A 10 -10.81 0.36 -1.59
C ARG A 10 -10.97 1.86 -1.38
N GLN A 11 -12.05 2.30 -0.73
CA GLN A 11 -12.26 3.72 -0.43
C GLN A 11 -11.19 4.28 0.51
N ALA A 12 -10.77 3.50 1.52
CA ALA A 12 -9.71 3.90 2.42
C ALA A 12 -8.36 4.03 1.70
N ILE A 13 -8.02 3.15 0.76
CA ILE A 13 -6.80 3.28 -0.06
C ILE A 13 -6.80 4.60 -0.86
N LEU A 14 -7.92 4.91 -1.53
CA LEU A 14 -8.06 6.14 -2.31
C LEU A 14 -7.90 7.38 -1.44
N GLU A 15 -8.62 7.44 -0.31
CA GLU A 15 -8.60 8.58 0.59
C GLU A 15 -7.23 8.80 1.24
N GLN A 16 -6.58 7.74 1.70
CA GLN A 16 -5.28 7.85 2.35
C GLN A 16 -4.18 8.22 1.35
N THR A 17 -4.23 7.68 0.12
CA THR A 17 -3.30 8.08 -0.94
C THR A 17 -3.49 9.55 -1.35
N ARG A 18 -4.73 10.04 -1.40
CA ARG A 18 -5.02 11.46 -1.63
C ARG A 18 -4.41 12.35 -0.53
N ARG A 19 -4.60 11.99 0.74
CA ARG A 19 -4.02 12.72 1.89
C ARG A 19 -2.49 12.74 1.84
N LEU A 20 -1.87 11.60 1.52
CA LEU A 20 -0.42 11.49 1.31
C LEU A 20 0.03 12.47 0.23
N ALA A 21 -0.63 12.46 -0.92
CA ALA A 21 -0.29 13.33 -2.05
C ALA A 21 -0.39 14.83 -1.70
N GLU A 22 -1.39 15.23 -0.92
CA GLU A 22 -1.51 16.60 -0.41
C GLU A 22 -0.43 16.96 0.60
N ALA A 23 -0.04 16.03 1.48
CA ALA A 23 1.05 16.24 2.42
C ALA A 23 2.39 16.36 1.69
N ALA A 24 2.63 15.52 0.68
CA ALA A 24 3.81 15.56 -0.16
C ALA A 24 3.95 16.90 -0.90
N ALA A 25 2.86 17.38 -1.50
CA ALA A 25 2.83 18.69 -2.16
C ALA A 25 3.13 19.85 -1.19
N ALA A 26 2.66 19.76 0.06
CA ALA A 26 2.89 20.79 1.07
C ALA A 26 4.33 20.77 1.62
N ALA A 27 4.92 19.60 1.81
CA ALA A 27 6.28 19.45 2.33
C ALA A 27 7.35 19.77 1.28
N GLY A 28 7.09 19.41 0.01
CA GLY A 28 8.02 19.54 -1.09
C GLY A 28 9.02 18.37 -1.19
N PRO A 29 9.66 18.20 -2.35
CA PRO A 29 10.37 16.97 -2.72
C PRO A 29 11.57 16.62 -1.83
N GLY A 30 12.27 17.64 -1.33
CA GLY A 30 13.46 17.47 -0.49
C GLY A 30 13.18 17.38 1.01
N ALA A 31 11.91 17.43 1.44
CA ALA A 31 11.57 17.31 2.84
C ALA A 31 12.00 15.93 3.37
N VAL A 32 12.66 15.91 4.52
CA VAL A 32 13.04 14.65 5.20
C VAL A 32 11.80 14.00 5.79
N VAL A 33 11.78 12.66 5.77
CA VAL A 33 10.70 11.87 6.39
C VAL A 33 11.24 11.19 7.65
N PRO A 34 11.03 11.75 8.85
CA PRO A 34 11.75 11.31 10.05
C PRO A 34 11.48 9.87 10.50
N THR A 35 10.29 9.35 10.19
CA THR A 35 9.85 7.99 10.51
C THR A 35 10.43 6.92 9.58
N THR A 36 10.99 7.33 8.43
CA THR A 36 11.72 6.48 7.48
C THR A 36 13.13 7.06 7.26
N PRO A 37 14.07 6.80 8.17
CA PRO A 37 15.38 7.44 8.15
C PRO A 37 16.12 7.27 6.82
N GLY A 38 16.61 8.39 6.27
CA GLY A 38 17.32 8.43 4.99
C GLY A 38 16.44 8.74 3.78
N TRP A 39 15.12 8.76 3.95
CA TRP A 39 14.19 9.08 2.86
C TRP A 39 13.84 10.58 2.83
N THR A 40 13.67 11.06 1.61
CA THR A 40 13.01 12.32 1.26
C THR A 40 11.55 12.07 0.90
N MET A 41 10.77 13.14 0.75
CA MET A 41 9.40 13.05 0.24
C MET A 41 9.35 12.47 -1.18
N THR A 42 10.40 12.69 -1.98
CA THR A 42 10.54 12.06 -3.31
C THR A 42 10.56 10.54 -3.21
N ASP A 43 11.38 10.00 -2.31
CA ASP A 43 11.52 8.56 -2.10
C ASP A 43 10.20 7.95 -1.59
N LEU A 44 9.53 8.65 -0.67
CA LEU A 44 8.24 8.22 -0.13
C LEU A 44 7.14 8.17 -1.21
N VAL A 45 7.04 9.21 -2.04
CA VAL A 45 6.06 9.25 -3.14
C VAL A 45 6.36 8.18 -4.17
N GLU A 46 7.63 8.03 -4.56
CA GLU A 46 8.08 6.99 -5.48
C GLU A 46 7.69 5.60 -4.98
N HIS A 47 8.06 5.26 -3.74
CA HIS A 47 7.77 3.97 -3.13
C HIS A 47 6.28 3.62 -3.15
N VAL A 48 5.41 4.54 -2.70
CA VAL A 48 3.97 4.28 -2.63
C VAL A 48 3.36 4.11 -4.02
N GLY A 49 3.68 5.00 -4.96
CA GLY A 49 3.16 4.90 -6.32
C GLY A 49 3.67 3.66 -7.06
N GLN A 50 4.94 3.30 -6.88
CA GLN A 50 5.52 2.06 -7.41
C GLN A 50 4.82 0.82 -6.83
N SER A 51 4.65 0.77 -5.51
CA SER A 51 3.99 -0.35 -4.82
C SER A 51 2.57 -0.58 -5.33
N GLN A 52 1.78 0.49 -5.48
CA GLN A 52 0.41 0.41 -5.99
C GLN A 52 0.36 -0.08 -7.45
N ASN A 53 1.24 0.43 -8.32
CA ASN A 53 1.30 -0.03 -9.71
C ASN A 53 1.77 -1.48 -9.84
N TRP A 54 2.75 -1.88 -9.04
CA TRP A 54 3.30 -3.23 -9.04
C TRP A 54 2.25 -4.25 -8.59
N VAL A 55 1.53 -3.94 -7.51
CA VAL A 55 0.41 -4.78 -7.03
C VAL A 55 -0.74 -4.83 -8.03
N ALA A 56 -1.09 -3.69 -8.64
CA ALA A 56 -2.12 -3.67 -9.66
C ALA A 56 -1.77 -4.63 -10.81
N GLU A 57 -0.51 -4.60 -11.28
CA GLU A 57 -0.05 -5.49 -12.34
C GLU A 57 -0.10 -6.98 -11.95
N ILE A 58 0.31 -7.33 -10.72
CA ILE A 58 0.22 -8.71 -10.20
C ILE A 58 -1.22 -9.23 -10.29
N ILE A 59 -2.17 -8.41 -9.86
CA ILE A 59 -3.58 -8.76 -9.81
C ILE A 59 -4.18 -8.79 -11.23
N GLU A 60 -3.94 -7.77 -12.05
CA GLU A 60 -4.39 -7.67 -13.44
C GLU A 60 -3.96 -8.90 -14.26
N ARG A 61 -2.71 -9.34 -14.09
CA ARG A 61 -2.14 -10.49 -14.79
C ARG A 61 -2.45 -11.84 -14.14
N ARG A 62 -3.13 -11.86 -12.98
CA ARG A 62 -3.44 -13.07 -12.20
C ARG A 62 -2.20 -13.92 -11.93
N ILE A 63 -1.10 -13.28 -11.55
CA ILE A 63 0.18 -13.97 -11.31
C ILE A 63 0.03 -14.87 -10.08
N THR A 64 0.28 -16.17 -10.25
CA THR A 64 0.22 -17.18 -9.17
C THR A 64 1.60 -17.70 -8.76
N ASP A 65 2.58 -17.60 -9.65
CA ASP A 65 3.97 -18.03 -9.42
C ASP A 65 4.84 -16.81 -9.07
N PRO A 66 5.46 -16.76 -7.88
CA PRO A 66 6.30 -15.63 -7.47
C PRO A 66 7.51 -15.39 -8.41
N ARG A 67 7.91 -16.39 -9.22
CA ARG A 67 8.98 -16.22 -10.22
C ARG A 67 8.58 -15.36 -11.41
N GLN A 68 7.28 -15.06 -11.56
CA GLN A 68 6.72 -14.25 -12.64
C GLN A 68 6.36 -12.82 -12.20
N LEU A 69 6.69 -12.45 -10.96
CA LEU A 69 6.43 -11.11 -10.45
C LEU A 69 7.09 -10.04 -11.35
N PRO A 70 6.45 -8.87 -11.54
CA PRO A 70 7.01 -7.81 -12.37
C PRO A 70 8.38 -7.38 -11.85
N ALA A 71 9.34 -7.27 -12.76
CA ALA A 71 10.69 -6.79 -12.45
C ALA A 71 10.85 -5.28 -12.70
N GLU A 72 9.98 -4.70 -13.53
CA GLU A 72 9.97 -3.28 -13.84
C GLU A 72 9.03 -2.55 -12.89
N MET A 73 9.46 -1.38 -12.41
CA MET A 73 8.68 -0.52 -11.52
C MET A 73 8.18 0.70 -12.28
N ALA A 74 7.03 1.23 -11.87
CA ALA A 74 6.49 2.46 -12.44
C ALA A 74 7.47 3.62 -12.21
N VAL A 75 7.67 4.44 -13.25
CA VAL A 75 8.60 5.56 -13.17
C VAL A 75 7.91 6.76 -12.51
N LEU A 76 8.51 7.30 -11.45
CA LEU A 76 8.07 8.54 -10.82
C LEU A 76 8.18 9.71 -11.83
N PRO A 77 7.16 10.57 -11.97
CA PRO A 77 7.28 11.81 -12.73
C PRO A 77 8.36 12.74 -12.16
N SER A 78 9.22 13.26 -13.04
CA SER A 78 10.31 14.16 -12.63
C SER A 78 9.83 15.52 -12.12
N ASP A 79 8.64 15.97 -12.55
CA ASP A 79 7.99 17.17 -12.02
C ASP A 79 7.15 16.81 -10.78
N SER A 80 7.53 17.36 -9.62
CA SER A 80 6.77 17.19 -8.38
C SER A 80 5.35 17.74 -8.45
N GLY A 81 5.05 18.65 -9.39
CA GLY A 81 3.70 19.12 -9.67
C GLY A 81 2.76 18.03 -10.20
N GLU A 82 3.31 16.92 -10.72
CA GLU A 82 2.51 15.81 -11.26
C GLU A 82 2.23 14.70 -10.24
N TRP A 83 2.89 14.73 -9.07
CA TRP A 83 2.80 13.67 -8.07
C TRP A 83 1.38 13.39 -7.59
N GLN A 84 0.57 14.45 -7.39
CA GLN A 84 -0.81 14.27 -6.95
C GLN A 84 -1.65 13.48 -7.95
N LYS A 85 -1.51 13.80 -9.24
CA LYS A 85 -2.21 13.09 -10.32
C LYS A 85 -1.70 11.65 -10.44
N TRP A 86 -0.38 11.46 -10.38
CA TRP A 86 0.24 10.15 -10.52
C TRP A 86 -0.14 9.20 -9.38
N LEU A 87 -0.10 9.66 -8.13
CA LEU A 87 -0.55 8.87 -6.97
C LEU A 87 -2.05 8.56 -7.04
N ALA A 88 -2.89 9.54 -7.44
CA ALA A 88 -4.32 9.29 -7.63
C ALA A 88 -4.59 8.22 -8.70
N GLN A 89 -3.85 8.24 -9.81
CA GLN A 89 -3.95 7.23 -10.87
C GLN A 89 -3.45 5.86 -10.39
N SER A 90 -2.37 5.81 -9.63
CA SER A 90 -1.80 4.59 -9.06
C SER A 90 -2.78 3.92 -8.09
N ALA A 91 -3.37 4.71 -7.19
CA ALA A 91 -4.38 4.25 -6.25
C ALA A 91 -5.64 3.76 -6.99
N GLN A 92 -6.10 4.52 -8.00
CA GLN A 92 -7.25 4.11 -8.80
C GLN A 92 -7.00 2.79 -9.54
N ARG A 93 -5.81 2.61 -10.11
CA ARG A 93 -5.43 1.37 -10.80
C ARG A 93 -5.49 0.17 -9.87
N VAL A 94 -4.88 0.27 -8.68
CA VAL A 94 -4.84 -0.88 -7.75
C VAL A 94 -6.22 -1.22 -7.18
N VAL A 95 -7.05 -0.23 -6.84
CA VAL A 95 -8.41 -0.54 -6.36
C VAL A 95 -9.30 -1.11 -7.46
N SER A 96 -9.11 -0.69 -8.72
CA SER A 96 -9.79 -1.27 -9.87
C SER A 96 -9.35 -2.70 -10.17
N ALA A 97 -8.06 -3.01 -9.97
CA ALA A 97 -7.55 -4.37 -10.10
C ALA A 97 -8.15 -5.31 -9.04
N CYS A 98 -8.37 -4.80 -7.81
CA CYS A 98 -9.07 -5.48 -6.71
C CYS A 98 -10.60 -5.54 -6.88
N SER A 99 -11.08 -5.91 -8.07
CA SER A 99 -12.50 -6.11 -8.35
C SER A 99 -13.07 -7.30 -7.59
N ASP A 100 -14.40 -7.36 -7.46
CA ASP A 100 -15.07 -8.46 -6.75
C ASP A 100 -14.77 -9.84 -7.38
N ASP A 101 -14.63 -9.89 -8.71
CA ASP A 101 -14.17 -11.09 -9.42
C ASP A 101 -12.72 -11.47 -9.06
N ALA A 102 -11.85 -10.46 -8.89
CA ALA A 102 -10.45 -10.68 -8.52
C ALA A 102 -10.30 -11.23 -7.10
N LEU A 103 -11.22 -10.90 -6.18
CA LEU A 103 -11.15 -11.33 -4.78
C LEU A 103 -11.15 -12.86 -4.63
N ASN A 104 -11.73 -13.58 -5.60
CA ASN A 104 -11.82 -15.04 -5.60
C ASN A 104 -10.91 -15.70 -6.65
N ALA A 105 -10.19 -14.90 -7.46
CA ALA A 105 -9.32 -15.41 -8.51
C ALA A 105 -7.98 -15.90 -7.93
N PRO A 106 -7.32 -16.87 -8.57
CA PRO A 106 -6.00 -17.30 -8.13
C PRO A 106 -4.98 -16.19 -8.39
N VAL A 107 -4.41 -15.69 -7.31
CA VAL A 107 -3.33 -14.69 -7.28
C VAL A 107 -2.36 -15.13 -6.19
N PHE A 108 -1.06 -14.94 -6.42
CA PHE A 108 0.00 -15.22 -5.48
C PHE A 108 -0.25 -14.45 -4.16
N ASN A 109 -0.18 -15.16 -3.03
CA ASN A 109 -0.25 -14.60 -1.69
C ASN A 109 1.14 -14.75 -1.03
N ALA A 110 1.80 -13.63 -0.72
CA ALA A 110 3.14 -13.67 -0.14
C ALA A 110 3.16 -14.12 1.33
N ALA A 111 2.03 -14.03 2.05
CA ALA A 111 1.92 -14.54 3.42
C ALA A 111 1.87 -16.07 3.47
N GLY A 112 1.45 -16.73 2.37
CA GLY A 112 1.33 -18.18 2.29
C GLY A 112 0.22 -18.78 3.16
N ASP A 113 -0.68 -17.95 3.69
CA ASP A 113 -1.85 -18.36 4.46
C ASP A 113 -3.09 -18.59 3.58
N GLU A 114 -4.24 -18.85 4.21
CA GLU A 114 -5.48 -19.22 3.53
C GLU A 114 -6.19 -18.05 2.82
N ARG A 115 -5.71 -16.81 2.97
CA ARG A 115 -6.31 -15.65 2.29
C ARG A 115 -6.08 -15.74 0.79
N SER A 116 -7.03 -15.25 -0.01
CA SER A 116 -6.77 -15.09 -1.43
C SER A 116 -5.67 -14.04 -1.66
N GLY A 117 -4.89 -14.21 -2.74
CA GLY A 117 -3.81 -13.26 -3.05
C GLY A 117 -4.32 -11.82 -3.20
N THR A 118 -5.48 -11.62 -3.83
CA THR A 118 -6.08 -10.28 -3.97
C THR A 118 -6.44 -9.67 -2.60
N TRP A 119 -6.98 -10.45 -1.66
CA TRP A 119 -7.24 -9.94 -0.30
C TRP A 119 -5.96 -9.57 0.43
N PHE A 120 -4.92 -10.40 0.32
CA PHE A 120 -3.60 -10.11 0.87
C PHE A 120 -3.07 -8.77 0.32
N TRP A 121 -2.98 -8.65 -1.00
CA TRP A 121 -2.44 -7.47 -1.65
C TRP A 121 -3.26 -6.20 -1.38
N MET A 122 -4.59 -6.28 -1.38
CA MET A 122 -5.44 -5.14 -1.05
C MET A 122 -5.23 -4.68 0.39
N SER A 123 -5.06 -5.61 1.33
CA SER A 123 -4.75 -5.29 2.73
C SER A 123 -3.37 -4.66 2.88
N SER A 124 -2.38 -5.15 2.12
CA SER A 124 -1.04 -4.54 2.03
C SER A 124 -1.10 -3.11 1.49
N MET A 125 -1.87 -2.84 0.44
CA MET A 125 -1.99 -1.48 -0.12
C MET A 125 -2.71 -0.52 0.82
N LEU A 126 -3.68 -1.00 1.61
CA LEU A 126 -4.26 -0.20 2.68
C LEU A 126 -3.21 0.14 3.75
N ASN A 127 -2.38 -0.84 4.14
CA ASN A 127 -1.29 -0.61 5.10
C ASN A 127 -0.30 0.44 4.57
N GLU A 128 0.19 0.28 3.35
CA GLU A 128 1.11 1.23 2.71
C GLU A 128 0.52 2.64 2.67
N ALA A 129 -0.73 2.79 2.21
CA ALA A 129 -1.37 4.10 2.10
C ALA A 129 -1.58 4.77 3.46
N VAL A 130 -1.97 4.02 4.50
CA VAL A 130 -2.18 4.57 5.84
C VAL A 130 -0.85 4.94 6.48
N VAL A 131 0.10 4.00 6.60
CA VAL A 131 1.37 4.22 7.31
C VAL A 131 2.15 5.36 6.66
N HIS A 132 2.34 5.31 5.34
CA HIS A 132 3.06 6.37 4.64
C HIS A 132 2.26 7.68 4.53
N GLY A 133 0.93 7.64 4.69
CA GLY A 133 0.12 8.83 4.88
C GLY A 133 0.47 9.57 6.17
N PHE A 134 0.69 8.83 7.28
CA PHE A 134 1.20 9.41 8.53
C PHE A 134 2.63 9.91 8.40
N ASP A 135 3.50 9.19 7.70
CA ASP A 135 4.88 9.62 7.44
C ASP A 135 4.92 10.95 6.68
N ALA A 136 4.14 11.06 5.60
CA ALA A 136 4.05 12.27 4.81
C ALA A 136 3.47 13.44 5.60
N ALA A 137 2.41 13.20 6.40
CA ALA A 137 1.82 14.21 7.25
C ALA A 137 2.80 14.72 8.31
N GLY A 138 3.56 13.81 8.94
CA GLY A 138 4.61 14.16 9.89
C GLY A 138 5.71 15.03 9.27
N ALA A 139 6.19 14.66 8.09
CA ALA A 139 7.17 15.45 7.33
C ALA A 139 6.62 16.85 6.93
N ALA A 140 5.32 16.95 6.64
CA ALA A 140 4.65 18.20 6.33
C ALA A 140 4.26 19.04 7.56
N GLY A 141 4.45 18.54 8.79
CA GLY A 141 3.96 19.19 10.01
C GLY A 141 2.43 19.29 10.07
N ARG A 142 1.71 18.35 9.44
CA ARG A 142 0.26 18.32 9.34
C ARG A 142 -0.33 17.24 10.25
N PRO A 143 -1.55 17.45 10.79
CA PRO A 143 -2.25 16.38 11.48
C PRO A 143 -2.63 15.26 10.51
N ALA A 144 -2.57 14.03 11.01
CA ALA A 144 -3.10 12.83 10.36
C ALA A 144 -4.06 12.12 11.30
N ASP A 145 -5.07 11.47 10.72
CA ASP A 145 -6.06 10.69 11.44
C ASP A 145 -6.50 9.49 10.59
N VAL A 146 -6.94 8.44 11.26
CA VAL A 146 -7.36 7.17 10.67
C VAL A 146 -8.67 6.73 11.29
N ASP A 147 -9.60 6.27 10.45
CA ASP A 147 -10.85 5.70 10.93
C ASP A 147 -10.57 4.53 11.90
N PRO A 148 -11.21 4.47 13.09
CA PRO A 148 -10.94 3.43 14.07
C PRO A 148 -11.14 2.00 13.56
N ALA A 149 -12.07 1.77 12.62
CA ALA A 149 -12.26 0.46 12.00
C ALA A 149 -11.09 0.12 11.06
N VAL A 150 -10.57 1.10 10.32
CA VAL A 150 -9.36 0.94 9.51
C VAL A 150 -8.13 0.64 10.38
N ALA A 151 -7.95 1.39 11.47
CA ALA A 151 -6.85 1.14 12.41
C ALA A 151 -6.91 -0.28 13.00
N ALA A 152 -8.10 -0.71 13.45
CA ALA A 152 -8.28 -2.05 14.01
C ALA A 152 -8.04 -3.16 12.99
N ALA A 153 -8.47 -2.97 11.74
CA ALA A 153 -8.20 -3.93 10.66
C ALA A 153 -6.69 -4.05 10.38
N LEU A 154 -5.96 -2.93 10.34
CA LEU A 154 -4.51 -2.94 10.12
C LEU A 154 -3.73 -3.55 11.28
N ILE A 155 -4.10 -3.26 12.53
CA ILE A 155 -3.50 -3.90 13.72
C ILE A 155 -3.73 -5.42 13.68
N SER A 156 -4.95 -5.85 13.35
CA SER A 156 -5.29 -7.28 13.24
C SER A 156 -4.51 -7.95 12.11
N ASN A 157 -4.40 -7.29 10.96
CA ASN A 157 -3.58 -7.76 9.84
C ASN A 157 -2.10 -7.87 10.24
N HIS A 158 -1.56 -6.90 10.98
CA HIS A 158 -0.17 -6.95 11.46
C HIS A 158 0.08 -8.18 12.34
N PHE A 159 -0.79 -8.45 13.32
CA PHE A 159 -0.65 -9.65 14.15
C PHE A 159 -0.78 -10.94 13.34
N THR A 160 -1.69 -10.98 12.35
CA THR A 160 -1.82 -12.12 11.43
C THR A 160 -0.54 -12.34 10.62
N MET A 161 0.10 -11.26 10.15
CA MET A 161 1.35 -11.35 9.39
C MET A 161 2.51 -11.89 10.22
N LEU A 162 2.60 -11.54 11.51
CA LEU A 162 3.63 -12.05 12.42
C LEU A 162 3.56 -13.57 12.63
N THR A 163 2.40 -14.19 12.38
CA THR A 163 2.17 -15.63 12.45
C THR A 163 1.92 -16.25 11.08
N SER A 164 2.22 -15.54 9.99
CA SER A 164 2.03 -16.09 8.65
C SER A 164 3.07 -17.18 8.36
N PRO A 165 2.71 -18.24 7.59
CA PRO A 165 3.65 -19.31 7.25
C PRO A 165 4.99 -18.81 6.69
N THR A 166 4.96 -17.78 5.85
CA THR A 166 6.18 -17.16 5.31
C THR A 166 7.06 -16.54 6.40
N TRP A 167 6.48 -15.83 7.37
CA TRP A 167 7.23 -15.19 8.45
C TRP A 167 7.72 -16.18 9.51
N GLU A 168 6.96 -17.24 9.77
CA GLU A 168 7.39 -18.34 10.66
C GLU A 168 8.67 -19.00 10.14
N MET A 169 8.79 -19.21 8.82
CA MET A 169 10.00 -19.76 8.19
C MET A 169 11.23 -18.86 8.32
N GLN A 170 11.06 -17.55 8.53
CA GLN A 170 12.16 -16.59 8.67
C GLN A 170 12.58 -16.35 10.13
N ARG A 171 11.92 -16.98 11.11
CA ARG A 171 12.31 -16.83 12.51
C ARG A 171 13.68 -17.47 12.74
N PRO A 172 14.62 -16.77 13.42
CA PRO A 172 15.88 -17.38 13.84
C PRO A 172 15.57 -18.64 14.64
N GLN A 173 16.28 -19.74 14.35
CA GLN A 173 16.36 -20.86 15.29
C GLN A 173 17.15 -20.34 16.49
N SER A 174 16.44 -19.94 17.54
CA SER A 174 17.05 -19.61 18.83
C SER A 174 17.86 -20.78 19.37
#